data_AF-A0A9P9MPE8-F1
#
_entry.id   AF-A0A9P9MPE8-F1
#
_cell.length_a   1.000
_cell.length_b   1.000
_cell.length_c   1.000
_cell.angle_alpha   90.00
_cell.angle_beta   90.00
_cell.angle_gamma   90.00
#
_symmetry.space_group_name_H-M   'P 1'
#
loop_
_entity.id
_entity.type
_entity.pdbx_description
1 polymer ?
#
loop_
_entity_poly.entity_id
_entity_poly.type
_entity_poly.pdbx_seq_one_letter_code
_entity_poly.pdbx_strand_id
1 'polypeptide(L)'
;MAMRSLPSRPVTHTQPGTVQHKPQLVDSCVDPWTKLRSSNHLPSGYEDSTRRNGNALLIHMPQSIETVIIIRALDTLRREKVEKEWFRHLPAHVGHTPALDLSIKATVAACAYARGVPKLTSGDCYQALALALNAVKANITQSDSELNDDILASTALLAPFEGIIKKHGIPTRLHVEGLAAILAARPATYPVTQLARDIFDFHACDSAIMACIQGTPSPFESVAPAYFANDRIGYSDSDRAQLKALGSELFIRLPRLVGFVRLLRLQSSSHNRLLLDALRLLKSLLRLQDSEAEGRLLRSINIHPSSDTEATSPLRQSLHFASVDDFEALAYYWQNRLSLLRLEQCLHTLSLSSDLQAEYPDELGVSFCSSFEPRVNEMFRLVENVMMCAEYAGTLPLRKHDRLFAYAMVVVWGVTMDVPGALSHIQNREGTSPLSVLLLQRVNTRLAAKADLTVEDLDAAADIFVGGQPKGRFVEIYGL
;
A
#
# COMPACT_ATOMS: atom_id res chain seq x y z
N MET A 1 43.78 17.17 53.69
CA MET A 1 43.24 17.74 54.95
C MET A 1 41.75 17.41 54.98
N ALA A 2 41.33 16.62 55.99
CA ALA A 2 39.99 16.15 56.44
C ALA A 2 38.79 16.20 55.46
N MET A 3 38.04 15.13 55.10
CA MET A 3 37.43 13.99 55.81
C MET A 3 36.14 14.33 56.62
N ARG A 4 35.08 13.51 56.41
CA ARG A 4 33.84 13.27 57.22
C ARG A 4 32.68 14.28 57.06
N SER A 5 31.39 13.95 57.14
CA SER A 5 30.57 12.73 57.31
C SER A 5 29.07 13.12 57.28
N LEU A 6 28.17 12.21 56.88
CA LEU A 6 26.71 12.28 57.09
C LEU A 6 26.35 12.32 58.60
N PRO A 7 25.13 12.79 58.97
CA PRO A 7 24.20 11.85 59.63
C PRO A 7 22.67 12.08 59.43
N SER A 8 21.96 10.94 59.33
CA SER A 8 20.66 10.52 59.95
C SER A 8 19.36 11.33 59.92
N ARG A 9 18.30 10.62 59.47
CA ARG A 9 16.85 10.76 59.76
C ARG A 9 16.49 10.82 61.26
N PRO A 10 15.24 11.24 61.57
CA PRO A 10 14.36 10.37 62.35
C PRO A 10 12.95 10.19 61.74
N VAL A 11 12.32 9.08 62.11
CA VAL A 11 10.93 8.64 61.81
C VAL A 11 10.18 8.50 63.14
N THR A 12 8.90 8.90 63.20
CA THR A 12 7.74 8.20 63.87
C THR A 12 6.47 9.08 63.77
N HIS A 13 5.39 8.64 63.08
CA HIS A 13 4.12 8.04 63.58
C HIS A 13 3.39 8.88 64.67
N THR A 14 2.11 9.27 64.57
CA THR A 14 0.87 8.44 64.63
C THR A 14 -0.41 9.19 64.11
N GLN A 15 -1.42 8.45 63.61
CA GLN A 15 -2.80 8.79 63.15
C GLN A 15 -3.80 9.13 64.31
N PRO A 16 -5.17 9.22 64.18
CA PRO A 16 -6.13 9.40 63.03
C PRO A 16 -7.28 10.44 63.28
N GLY A 17 -8.14 10.69 62.27
CA GLY A 17 -9.46 11.34 62.43
C GLY A 17 -10.39 11.22 61.19
N THR A 18 -11.51 10.52 61.36
CA THR A 18 -12.58 10.07 60.42
C THR A 18 -13.51 11.22 59.95
N VAL A 19 -14.21 11.19 58.79
CA VAL A 19 -15.66 10.87 58.53
C VAL A 19 -15.91 11.11 57.00
N GLN A 20 -16.24 10.14 56.12
CA GLN A 20 -17.50 9.43 55.74
C GLN A 20 -18.50 10.10 54.73
N HIS A 21 -18.77 9.37 53.63
CA HIS A 21 -19.95 9.29 52.69
C HIS A 21 -20.30 10.50 51.78
N LYS A 22 -20.80 10.39 50.52
CA LYS A 22 -21.51 9.36 49.70
C LYS A 22 -21.47 9.80 48.18
N PRO A 23 -21.65 8.93 47.17
CA PRO A 23 -21.67 9.32 45.74
C PRO A 23 -23.10 9.55 45.19
N GLN A 24 -23.24 10.40 44.16
CA GLN A 24 -24.49 10.63 43.41
C GLN A 24 -24.34 10.25 41.93
N LEU A 25 -25.28 9.42 41.46
CA LEU A 25 -25.67 9.15 40.06
C LEU A 25 -26.56 10.28 39.51
N VAL A 26 -26.67 10.37 38.17
CA VAL A 26 -27.89 10.53 37.31
C VAL A 26 -27.42 10.79 35.86
N ASP A 27 -27.53 9.79 34.97
CA ASP A 27 -28.39 9.67 33.76
C ASP A 27 -28.16 10.69 32.63
N SER A 28 -28.40 10.46 31.33
CA SER A 28 -28.56 9.34 30.40
C SER A 28 -28.90 10.01 29.05
N CYS A 29 -28.48 9.49 27.89
CA CYS A 29 -29.20 9.73 26.64
C CYS A 29 -29.02 8.56 25.67
N VAL A 30 -30.15 8.12 25.15
CA VAL A 30 -30.44 6.91 24.38
C VAL A 30 -30.47 7.26 22.89
N ASP A 31 -30.08 6.32 22.02
CA ASP A 31 -30.60 6.29 20.64
C ASP A 31 -31.09 4.88 20.25
N PRO A 32 -32.16 4.75 19.44
CA PRO A 32 -32.98 3.55 19.38
C PRO A 32 -32.72 2.72 18.11
N TRP A 33 -32.61 1.40 18.25
CA TRP A 33 -32.68 0.47 17.12
C TRP A 33 -34.01 -0.31 17.14
N THR A 34 -34.77 -0.10 16.08
CA THR A 34 -36.05 -0.73 15.75
C THR A 34 -35.91 -2.24 15.53
N LYS A 35 -36.78 -3.00 16.21
CA LYS A 35 -37.04 -4.43 15.99
C LYS A 35 -38.02 -4.62 14.82
N LEU A 36 -37.74 -5.59 13.95
CA LEU A 36 -38.77 -6.34 13.22
C LEU A 36 -38.46 -7.84 13.35
N ARG A 37 -39.42 -8.57 13.94
CA ARG A 37 -39.38 -10.01 14.20
C ARG A 37 -39.65 -10.80 12.92
N SER A 38 -39.11 -12.01 12.83
CA SER A 38 -39.87 -13.16 12.29
C SER A 38 -39.58 -14.42 13.11
N SER A 39 -40.62 -15.23 13.21
CA SER A 39 -40.88 -16.31 14.17
C SER A 39 -40.37 -17.65 13.65
N ASN A 40 -40.02 -18.58 14.53
CA ASN A 40 -40.58 -19.93 14.48
C ASN A 40 -40.55 -20.59 15.87
N HIS A 41 -41.74 -20.95 16.32
CA HIS A 41 -42.05 -21.69 17.54
C HIS A 41 -41.68 -23.17 17.40
N LEU A 42 -41.36 -23.82 18.53
CA LEU A 42 -41.90 -25.10 19.03
C LEU A 42 -41.35 -25.36 20.47
N PRO A 43 -41.99 -26.21 21.30
CA PRO A 43 -42.48 -25.83 22.62
C PRO A 43 -41.64 -26.35 23.80
N SER A 44 -41.72 -25.64 24.93
CA SER A 44 -41.16 -26.06 26.22
C SER A 44 -42.16 -26.88 27.04
N GLY A 45 -41.64 -27.90 27.72
CA GLY A 45 -42.17 -28.49 28.93
C GLY A 45 -41.23 -29.65 29.29
N TYR A 46 -40.61 -29.75 30.46
CA TYR A 46 -41.00 -29.33 31.80
C TYR A 46 -39.74 -28.98 32.62
N GLU A 47 -39.99 -28.26 33.70
CA GLU A 47 -39.10 -27.76 34.76
C GLU A 47 -38.04 -28.77 35.24
N ASP A 48 -36.81 -28.32 35.56
CA ASP A 48 -36.47 -28.09 36.97
C ASP A 48 -35.09 -27.41 37.19
N SER A 49 -35.07 -26.57 38.22
CA SER A 49 -33.96 -26.11 39.06
C SER A 49 -32.57 -25.79 38.44
N THR A 50 -32.31 -24.51 38.17
CA THR A 50 -31.12 -23.74 38.63
C THR A 50 -31.15 -22.33 38.03
N ARG A 51 -31.90 -21.44 38.70
CA ARG A 51 -32.03 -20.03 38.31
C ARG A 51 -30.78 -19.25 38.71
N ARG A 52 -29.71 -19.40 37.92
CA ARG A 52 -28.55 -18.49 37.89
C ARG A 52 -28.10 -18.28 36.44
N ASN A 53 -29.01 -17.79 35.61
CA ASN A 53 -28.73 -17.53 34.19
C ASN A 53 -28.12 -16.14 34.02
N GLY A 54 -26.88 -15.98 34.49
CA GLY A 54 -25.99 -15.00 33.86
C GLY A 54 -25.78 -15.46 32.43
N ASN A 55 -25.92 -14.56 31.46
CA ASN A 55 -25.69 -14.84 30.04
C ASN A 55 -24.44 -15.70 29.87
N ALA A 56 -24.64 -17.01 29.74
CA ALA A 56 -23.56 -17.94 29.49
C ALA A 56 -23.08 -17.57 28.08
N LEU A 57 -21.97 -16.83 28.02
CA LEU A 57 -21.16 -16.76 26.83
C LEU A 57 -21.01 -18.20 26.35
N LEU A 58 -21.65 -18.52 25.23
CA LEU A 58 -21.46 -19.79 24.55
C LEU A 58 -19.99 -19.82 24.14
N ILE A 59 -19.15 -20.36 25.02
CA ILE A 59 -17.74 -20.64 24.72
C ILE A 59 -17.76 -21.81 23.75
N HIS A 60 -17.79 -21.50 22.46
CA HIS A 60 -17.67 -22.51 21.41
C HIS A 60 -16.28 -23.13 21.50
N MET A 61 -16.19 -24.35 22.04
CA MET A 61 -14.97 -25.14 22.02
C MET A 61 -14.75 -25.62 20.58
N PRO A 62 -13.68 -25.19 19.89
CA PRO A 62 -13.42 -25.61 18.53
C PRO A 62 -13.23 -27.14 18.47
N GLN A 63 -13.98 -27.80 17.60
CA GLN A 63 -14.01 -29.26 17.51
C GLN A 63 -12.94 -29.85 16.56
N SER A 64 -12.23 -29.00 15.82
CA SER A 64 -11.20 -29.41 14.86
C SER A 64 -10.01 -28.44 14.82
N ILE A 65 -8.88 -28.89 14.30
CA ILE A 65 -7.66 -28.07 14.15
C ILE A 65 -7.91 -26.94 13.14
N GLU A 66 -8.66 -27.22 12.07
CA GLU A 66 -9.07 -26.27 11.03
C GLU A 66 -9.93 -25.16 11.67
N THR A 67 -10.87 -25.53 12.55
CA THR A 67 -11.71 -24.57 13.26
C THR A 67 -10.86 -23.62 14.12
N VAL A 68 -9.82 -24.13 14.80
CA VAL A 68 -8.88 -23.30 15.57
C VAL A 68 -8.11 -22.35 14.65
N ILE A 69 -7.63 -22.84 13.51
CA ILE A 69 -6.89 -22.03 12.52
C ILE A 69 -7.79 -20.92 11.99
N ILE A 70 -9.01 -21.24 11.56
CA ILE A 70 -9.99 -20.27 11.05
C ILE A 70 -10.28 -19.20 12.09
N ILE A 71 -10.58 -19.56 13.34
CA ILE A 71 -10.85 -18.59 14.41
C ILE A 71 -9.67 -17.64 14.61
N ARG A 72 -8.44 -18.19 14.68
CA ARG A 72 -7.23 -17.38 14.87
C ARG A 72 -6.90 -16.51 13.67
N ALA A 73 -7.11 -17.02 12.46
CA ALA A 73 -6.96 -16.26 11.23
C ALA A 73 -7.95 -15.09 11.23
N LEU A 74 -9.25 -15.35 11.39
CA LEU A 74 -10.29 -14.31 11.40
C LEU A 74 -10.08 -13.24 12.49
N ASP A 75 -9.69 -13.64 13.71
CA ASP A 75 -9.34 -12.67 14.77
C ASP A 75 -8.12 -11.83 14.38
N THR A 76 -7.14 -12.44 13.71
CA THR A 76 -5.98 -11.71 13.19
C THR A 76 -6.37 -10.74 12.09
N LEU A 77 -7.15 -11.17 11.10
CA LEU A 77 -7.59 -10.34 9.98
C LEU A 77 -8.36 -9.11 10.45
N ARG A 78 -9.33 -9.30 11.36
CA ARG A 78 -10.14 -8.20 11.93
C ARG A 78 -9.30 -7.18 12.69
N ARG A 79 -8.32 -7.66 13.45
CA ARG A 79 -7.43 -6.78 14.22
C ARG A 79 -6.44 -6.03 13.34
N GLU A 80 -5.97 -6.65 12.26
CA GLU A 80 -5.17 -5.98 11.23
C GLU A 80 -6.02 -5.17 10.22
N LYS A 81 -7.35 -5.24 10.32
CA LYS A 81 -8.34 -4.55 9.47
C LYS A 81 -8.26 -4.91 7.98
N VAL A 82 -7.73 -6.09 7.66
CA VAL A 82 -7.51 -6.59 6.29
C VAL A 82 -8.62 -7.53 5.81
N GLU A 83 -9.69 -7.72 6.58
CA GLU A 83 -10.75 -8.69 6.26
C GLU A 83 -11.54 -8.38 4.99
N LYS A 84 -11.45 -7.15 4.47
CA LYS A 84 -12.13 -6.73 3.22
C LYS A 84 -11.27 -6.93 1.96
N GLU A 85 -9.98 -7.19 2.14
CA GLU A 85 -9.00 -7.41 1.07
C GLU A 85 -9.06 -8.88 0.60
N TRP A 86 -8.04 -9.36 -0.12
CA TRP A 86 -7.95 -10.74 -0.58
C TRP A 86 -8.02 -11.78 0.55
N PHE A 87 -7.69 -11.41 1.80
CA PHE A 87 -7.78 -12.29 2.96
C PHE A 87 -9.21 -12.81 3.24
N ARG A 88 -10.25 -12.14 2.72
CA ARG A 88 -11.65 -12.59 2.81
C ARG A 88 -11.88 -13.97 2.22
N HIS A 89 -11.03 -14.39 1.27
CA HIS A 89 -11.12 -15.68 0.60
C HIS A 89 -10.54 -16.82 1.44
N LEU A 90 -9.60 -16.53 2.35
CA LEU A 90 -8.85 -17.55 3.10
C LEU A 90 -9.70 -18.59 3.83
N PRO A 91 -10.82 -18.25 4.50
CA PRO A 91 -11.62 -19.24 5.21
C PRO A 91 -12.13 -20.38 4.31
N ALA A 92 -12.35 -20.13 3.02
CA ALA A 92 -12.78 -21.14 2.07
C ALA A 92 -11.65 -22.10 1.62
N HIS A 93 -10.40 -21.80 1.99
CA HIS A 93 -9.22 -22.57 1.57
C HIS A 93 -8.48 -23.26 2.73
N VAL A 94 -8.83 -22.96 3.99
CA VAL A 94 -8.19 -23.60 5.16
C VAL A 94 -8.38 -25.11 5.11
N GLY A 95 -7.31 -25.87 5.34
CA GLY A 95 -7.31 -27.33 5.29
C GLY A 95 -7.11 -27.94 3.90
N HIS A 96 -7.07 -27.13 2.83
CA HIS A 96 -6.80 -27.66 1.48
C HIS A 96 -5.36 -28.14 1.32
N THR A 97 -4.39 -27.38 1.83
CA THR A 97 -2.97 -27.74 1.74
C THR A 97 -2.23 -27.44 3.04
N PRO A 98 -1.25 -28.28 3.44
CA PRO A 98 -0.38 -27.99 4.58
C PRO A 98 0.40 -26.69 4.43
N ALA A 99 0.78 -26.33 3.20
CA ALA A 99 1.49 -25.10 2.88
C ALA A 99 0.68 -23.86 3.30
N LEU A 100 -0.59 -23.79 2.91
CA LEU A 100 -1.45 -22.67 3.24
C LEU A 100 -1.70 -22.57 4.75
N ASP A 101 -2.03 -23.67 5.40
CA ASP A 101 -2.30 -23.70 6.84
C ASP A 101 -1.09 -23.28 7.66
N LEU A 102 0.12 -23.69 7.26
CA LEU A 102 1.36 -23.29 7.92
C LEU A 102 1.68 -21.82 7.65
N SER A 103 1.43 -21.30 6.44
CA SER A 103 1.58 -19.87 6.13
C SER A 103 0.61 -19.00 6.94
N ILE A 104 -0.63 -19.45 7.14
CA ILE A 104 -1.60 -18.78 8.02
C ILE A 104 -1.07 -18.75 9.45
N LYS A 105 -0.61 -19.90 9.98
CA LYS A 105 -0.04 -19.99 11.33
C LYS A 105 1.17 -19.07 11.52
N ALA A 106 2.08 -19.03 10.54
CA ALA A 106 3.25 -18.16 10.57
C ALA A 106 2.85 -16.68 10.62
N THR A 107 1.89 -16.26 9.79
CA THR A 107 1.39 -14.89 9.76
C THR A 107 0.67 -14.50 11.05
N VAL A 108 -0.18 -15.39 11.57
CA VAL A 108 -0.85 -15.20 12.88
C VAL A 108 0.17 -15.05 14.01
N ALA A 109 1.23 -15.87 14.02
CA ALA A 109 2.30 -15.75 15.00
C ALA A 109 3.05 -14.42 14.88
N ALA A 110 3.40 -14.00 13.66
CA ALA A 110 4.05 -12.71 13.43
C ALA A 110 3.20 -11.54 13.93
N CYS A 111 1.89 -11.53 13.63
CA CYS A 111 0.98 -10.49 14.13
C CYS A 111 0.83 -10.51 15.65
N ALA A 112 0.72 -11.69 16.26
CA ALA A 112 0.67 -11.85 17.72
C ALA A 112 1.96 -11.31 18.37
N TYR A 113 3.12 -11.59 17.78
CA TYR A 113 4.41 -11.10 18.25
C TYR A 113 4.52 -9.58 18.13
N ALA A 114 4.14 -9.01 16.97
CA ALA A 114 4.17 -7.58 16.73
C ALA A 114 3.32 -6.78 17.74
N ARG A 115 2.22 -7.40 18.22
CA ARG A 115 1.33 -6.87 19.27
C ARG A 115 1.86 -7.06 20.70
N GLY A 116 2.96 -7.79 20.88
CA GLY A 116 3.54 -8.05 22.20
C GLY A 116 2.81 -9.11 23.01
N VAL A 117 2.22 -10.12 22.36
CA VAL A 117 1.63 -11.26 23.08
C VAL A 117 2.69 -11.91 23.99
N PRO A 118 2.43 -12.08 25.30
CA PRO A 118 3.41 -12.63 26.23
C PRO A 118 3.91 -14.01 25.82
N LYS A 119 5.19 -14.28 26.10
CA LYS A 119 5.88 -15.57 25.86
C LYS A 119 6.09 -15.97 24.39
N LEU A 120 5.71 -15.12 23.44
CA LEU A 120 6.04 -15.33 22.03
C LEU A 120 7.32 -14.56 21.69
N THR A 121 8.31 -15.25 21.14
CA THR A 121 9.59 -14.65 20.73
C THR A 121 9.67 -14.50 19.20
N SER A 122 10.62 -13.69 18.72
CA SER A 122 10.92 -13.63 17.29
C SER A 122 11.39 -14.99 16.76
N GLY A 123 12.14 -15.77 17.57
CA GLY A 123 12.59 -17.12 17.23
C GLY A 123 11.44 -18.07 16.94
N ASP A 124 10.39 -18.05 17.76
CA ASP A 124 9.18 -18.86 17.54
C ASP A 124 8.51 -18.52 16.21
N CYS A 125 8.46 -17.22 15.86
CA CYS A 125 7.89 -16.77 14.60
C CYS A 125 8.73 -17.27 13.41
N TYR A 126 10.05 -17.14 13.46
CA TYR A 126 10.94 -17.62 12.39
C TYR A 126 10.92 -19.15 12.26
N GLN A 127 10.71 -19.88 13.35
CA GLN A 127 10.48 -21.33 13.29
C GLN A 127 9.17 -21.65 12.54
N ALA A 128 8.08 -20.92 12.82
CA ALA A 128 6.82 -21.08 12.08
C ALA A 128 6.97 -20.72 10.59
N LEU A 129 7.72 -19.66 10.27
CA LEU A 129 8.06 -19.30 8.89
C LEU A 129 8.83 -20.43 8.20
N ALA A 130 9.86 -20.99 8.85
CA ALA A 130 10.66 -22.07 8.26
C ALA A 130 9.81 -23.30 7.92
N LEU A 131 8.86 -23.67 8.80
CA LEU A 131 7.91 -24.75 8.53
C LEU A 131 7.02 -24.43 7.32
N ALA A 132 6.49 -23.20 7.24
CA ALA A 132 5.66 -22.76 6.12
C ALA A 132 6.44 -22.78 4.79
N LEU A 133 7.66 -22.24 4.77
CA LEU A 133 8.52 -22.23 3.58
C LEU A 133 8.88 -23.63 3.11
N ASN A 134 9.17 -24.55 4.03
CA ASN A 134 9.43 -25.95 3.69
C ASN A 134 8.20 -26.62 3.07
N ALA A 135 7.00 -26.35 3.59
CA ALA A 135 5.77 -26.88 3.05
C ALA A 135 5.43 -26.28 1.66
N VAL A 136 5.63 -24.97 1.47
CA VAL A 136 5.48 -24.31 0.16
C VAL A 136 6.46 -24.93 -0.85
N LYS A 137 7.74 -25.09 -0.47
CA LYS A 137 8.75 -25.71 -1.32
C LYS A 137 8.37 -27.13 -1.70
N ALA A 138 7.97 -27.95 -0.72
CA ALA A 138 7.54 -29.32 -0.96
C ALA A 138 6.38 -29.40 -1.95
N ASN A 139 5.38 -28.52 -1.80
CA ASN A 139 4.21 -28.44 -2.68
C ASN A 139 4.63 -28.08 -4.12
N ILE A 140 5.48 -27.07 -4.30
CA ILE A 140 6.01 -26.68 -5.62
C ILE A 140 6.83 -27.81 -6.27
N THR A 141 7.61 -28.56 -5.50
CA THR A 141 8.47 -29.63 -6.04
C THR A 141 7.74 -30.93 -6.38
N GLN A 142 6.50 -31.12 -5.92
CA GLN A 142 5.68 -32.26 -6.31
C GLN A 142 5.19 -32.03 -7.76
N SER A 143 5.97 -32.58 -8.69
CA SER A 143 6.11 -32.22 -10.11
C SER A 143 4.90 -32.48 -11.03
N ASP A 144 3.72 -32.75 -10.49
CA ASP A 144 2.46 -32.88 -11.24
C ASP A 144 1.36 -31.93 -10.76
N SER A 145 1.62 -31.10 -9.74
CA SER A 145 0.62 -30.16 -9.23
C SER A 145 0.66 -28.85 -9.99
N GLU A 146 -0.49 -28.44 -10.54
CA GLU A 146 -0.66 -27.08 -11.07
C GLU A 146 -0.39 -26.07 -9.95
N LEU A 147 0.28 -24.96 -10.29
CA LEU A 147 0.58 -23.85 -9.37
C LEU A 147 -0.72 -23.12 -8.96
N ASN A 148 -1.46 -23.76 -8.06
CA ASN A 148 -2.82 -23.39 -7.70
C ASN A 148 -2.89 -22.13 -6.82
N ASP A 149 -4.10 -21.70 -6.53
CA ASP A 149 -4.33 -20.51 -5.69
C ASP A 149 -3.87 -20.69 -4.24
N ASP A 150 -3.81 -21.91 -3.72
CA ASP A 150 -3.34 -22.14 -2.35
C ASP A 150 -1.84 -21.86 -2.24
N ILE A 151 -1.03 -22.24 -3.24
CA ILE A 151 0.41 -21.90 -3.30
C ILE A 151 0.60 -20.39 -3.45
N LEU A 152 -0.21 -19.75 -4.30
CA LEU A 152 -0.19 -18.29 -4.48
C LEU A 152 -0.53 -17.56 -3.17
N ALA A 153 -1.62 -17.93 -2.51
CA ALA A 153 -2.06 -17.38 -1.23
C ALA A 153 -1.04 -17.66 -0.11
N SER A 154 -0.44 -18.86 -0.09
CA SER A 154 0.63 -19.21 0.85
C SER A 154 1.82 -18.26 0.71
N THR A 155 2.23 -17.96 -0.53
CA THR A 155 3.34 -17.04 -0.81
C THR A 155 2.96 -15.60 -0.45
N ALA A 156 1.71 -15.19 -0.72
CA ALA A 156 1.22 -13.84 -0.42
C ALA A 156 1.13 -13.58 1.09
N LEU A 157 0.72 -14.58 1.87
CA LEU A 157 0.72 -14.53 3.34
C LEU A 157 2.11 -14.30 3.93
N LEU A 158 3.13 -14.93 3.32
CA LEU A 158 4.51 -14.83 3.81
C LEU A 158 5.21 -13.54 3.36
N ALA A 159 4.73 -12.90 2.29
CA ALA A 159 5.33 -11.67 1.78
C ALA A 159 5.50 -10.56 2.84
N PRO A 160 4.49 -10.19 3.65
CA PRO A 160 4.64 -9.15 4.67
C PRO A 160 5.31 -9.64 5.98
N PHE A 161 5.67 -10.92 6.10
CA PHE A 161 6.07 -11.54 7.38
C PHE A 161 7.18 -10.75 8.10
N GLU A 162 8.28 -10.45 7.41
CA GLU A 162 9.38 -9.69 8.02
C GLU A 162 8.95 -8.27 8.39
N GLY A 163 8.18 -7.62 7.53
CA GLY A 163 7.65 -6.28 7.77
C GLY A 163 6.71 -6.21 8.97
N ILE A 164 5.97 -7.29 9.27
CA ILE A 164 5.15 -7.40 10.47
C ILE A 164 6.06 -7.48 11.71
N ILE A 165 7.04 -8.40 11.73
CA ILE A 165 7.96 -8.57 12.86
C ILE A 165 8.75 -7.29 13.16
N LYS A 166 9.29 -6.66 12.10
CA LYS A 166 10.10 -5.44 12.19
C LYS A 166 9.26 -4.15 12.26
N LYS A 167 7.93 -4.27 12.21
CA LYS A 167 6.94 -3.18 12.33
C LYS A 167 6.98 -2.09 11.22
N HIS A 168 7.67 -2.31 10.11
CA HIS A 168 7.62 -1.40 8.94
C HIS A 168 6.54 -1.79 7.91
N GLY A 169 6.07 -3.05 7.92
CA GLY A 169 4.97 -3.53 7.07
C GLY A 169 5.26 -3.63 5.57
N ILE A 170 6.52 -3.47 5.14
CA ILE A 170 6.94 -3.61 3.74
C ILE A 170 7.12 -5.11 3.43
N PRO A 171 6.58 -5.60 2.30
CA PRO A 171 6.74 -6.99 1.92
C PRO A 171 8.17 -7.30 1.48
N THR A 172 8.62 -8.53 1.74
CA THR A 172 9.92 -9.01 1.28
C THR A 172 9.92 -9.16 -0.23
N ARG A 173 10.91 -8.55 -0.90
CA ARG A 173 11.07 -8.59 -2.37
C ARG A 173 11.00 -10.01 -2.94
N LEU A 174 11.73 -10.96 -2.35
CA LEU A 174 11.79 -12.34 -2.85
C LEU A 174 10.42 -13.03 -2.88
N HIS A 175 9.54 -12.72 -1.93
CA HIS A 175 8.18 -13.27 -1.93
C HIS A 175 7.32 -12.61 -3.02
N VAL A 176 7.47 -11.31 -3.24
CA VAL A 176 6.76 -10.59 -4.32
C VAL A 176 7.22 -11.08 -5.70
N GLU A 177 8.51 -11.32 -5.88
CA GLU A 177 9.04 -11.97 -7.10
C GLU A 177 8.52 -13.40 -7.26
N GLY A 178 8.44 -14.16 -6.16
CA GLY A 178 7.83 -15.47 -6.14
C GLY A 178 6.36 -15.46 -6.57
N LEU A 179 5.56 -14.48 -6.12
CA LEU A 179 4.18 -14.30 -6.56
C LEU A 179 4.08 -14.11 -8.07
N ALA A 180 4.89 -13.21 -8.61
CA ALA A 180 4.90 -12.95 -10.05
C ALA A 180 5.35 -14.18 -10.85
N ALA A 181 6.35 -14.91 -10.37
CA ALA A 181 6.82 -16.15 -11.00
C ALA A 181 5.73 -17.23 -11.01
N ILE A 182 4.98 -17.39 -9.90
CA ILE A 182 3.85 -18.32 -9.81
C ILE A 182 2.78 -17.95 -10.85
N LEU A 183 2.38 -16.67 -10.90
CA LEU A 183 1.36 -16.20 -11.84
C LEU A 183 1.78 -16.33 -13.30
N ALA A 184 3.06 -16.05 -13.62
CA ALA A 184 3.60 -16.16 -14.97
C ALA A 184 3.80 -17.60 -15.43
N ALA A 185 4.04 -18.53 -14.49
CA ALA A 185 4.23 -19.95 -14.80
C ALA A 185 2.90 -20.72 -14.96
N ARG A 186 1.76 -20.14 -14.57
CA ARG A 186 0.44 -20.75 -14.81
C ARG A 186 0.16 -20.87 -16.31
N PRO A 187 -0.33 -22.04 -16.78
CA PRO A 187 -0.66 -22.19 -18.19
C PRO A 187 -1.82 -21.25 -18.56
N ALA A 188 -1.90 -20.85 -19.83
CA ALA A 188 -2.96 -19.96 -20.31
C ALA A 188 -4.38 -20.56 -20.16
N THR A 189 -4.48 -21.88 -20.00
CA THR A 189 -5.73 -22.61 -19.72
C THR A 189 -6.16 -22.54 -18.25
N TYR A 190 -5.26 -22.12 -17.34
CA TYR A 190 -5.58 -22.01 -15.92
C TYR A 190 -6.55 -20.84 -15.71
N PRO A 191 -7.67 -21.04 -14.99
CA PRO A 191 -8.65 -19.98 -14.77
C PRO A 191 -8.08 -18.84 -13.93
N VAL A 192 -8.29 -17.60 -14.38
CA VAL A 192 -7.98 -16.42 -13.56
C VAL A 192 -9.06 -16.25 -12.50
N THR A 193 -8.73 -16.58 -11.26
CA THR A 193 -9.66 -16.50 -10.12
C THR A 193 -9.66 -15.12 -9.48
N GLN A 194 -10.72 -14.82 -8.71
CA GLN A 194 -10.80 -13.55 -7.98
C GLN A 194 -9.72 -13.44 -6.90
N LEU A 195 -9.39 -14.55 -6.23
CA LEU A 195 -8.31 -14.59 -5.24
C LEU A 195 -6.97 -14.17 -5.87
N ALA A 196 -6.65 -14.70 -7.06
CA ALA A 196 -5.41 -14.36 -7.75
C ALA A 196 -5.37 -12.88 -8.17
N ARG A 197 -6.49 -12.32 -8.65
CA ARG A 197 -6.60 -10.89 -8.98
C ARG A 197 -6.44 -10.00 -7.74
N ASP A 198 -7.09 -10.33 -6.64
CA ASP A 198 -7.03 -9.54 -5.41
C ASP A 198 -5.61 -9.61 -4.78
N ILE A 199 -4.92 -10.76 -4.85
CA ILE A 199 -3.50 -10.89 -4.42
C ILE A 199 -2.60 -10.05 -5.31
N PHE A 200 -2.77 -10.14 -6.63
CA PHE A 200 -2.01 -9.34 -7.58
C PHE A 200 -2.14 -7.85 -7.27
N ASP A 201 -3.38 -7.35 -7.16
CA ASP A 201 -3.65 -5.93 -6.95
C ASP A 201 -3.06 -5.42 -5.63
N PHE A 202 -3.14 -6.24 -4.57
CA PHE A 202 -2.59 -5.92 -3.26
C PHE A 202 -1.08 -5.72 -3.28
N HIS A 203 -0.34 -6.46 -4.13
CA HIS A 203 1.13 -6.45 -4.16
C HIS A 203 1.73 -5.67 -5.34
N ALA A 204 0.95 -5.31 -6.35
CA ALA A 204 1.44 -4.64 -7.57
C ALA A 204 2.14 -3.30 -7.26
N CYS A 205 1.58 -2.49 -6.35
CA CYS A 205 2.15 -1.19 -5.99
C CYS A 205 3.51 -1.33 -5.29
N ASP A 206 3.62 -2.14 -4.23
CA ASP A 206 4.87 -2.36 -3.50
C ASP A 206 5.96 -2.92 -4.45
N SER A 207 5.56 -3.83 -5.35
CA SER A 207 6.44 -4.38 -6.38
C SER A 207 6.98 -3.31 -7.33
N ALA A 208 6.11 -2.44 -7.83
CA ALA A 208 6.49 -1.34 -8.71
C ALA A 208 7.44 -0.36 -8.02
N ILE A 209 7.18 -0.01 -6.74
CA ILE A 209 8.06 0.88 -5.97
C ILE A 209 9.46 0.26 -5.83
N MET A 210 9.56 -1.02 -5.43
CA MET A 210 10.83 -1.73 -5.32
C MET A 210 11.57 -1.80 -6.66
N ALA A 211 10.87 -2.12 -7.75
CA ALA A 211 11.45 -2.20 -9.09
C ALA A 211 11.94 -0.83 -9.59
N CYS A 212 11.21 0.26 -9.33
CA CYS A 212 11.66 1.62 -9.62
C CYS A 212 12.93 1.99 -8.85
N ILE A 213 13.01 1.63 -7.56
CA ILE A 213 14.22 1.84 -6.76
C ILE A 213 15.39 1.12 -7.42
N GLN A 214 15.24 -0.17 -7.73
CA GLN A 214 16.31 -0.97 -8.36
C GLN A 214 16.63 -0.55 -9.80
N GLY A 215 15.67 0.04 -10.51
CA GLY A 215 15.80 0.37 -11.94
C GLY A 215 15.67 -0.87 -12.81
N THR A 216 14.90 -1.85 -12.35
CA THR A 216 14.61 -3.09 -13.03
C THR A 216 13.16 -3.07 -13.53
N PRO A 217 12.84 -3.86 -14.56
CA PRO A 217 11.45 -4.17 -14.88
C PRO A 217 10.67 -4.70 -13.67
N SER A 218 9.38 -4.40 -13.58
CA SER A 218 8.52 -5.02 -12.57
C SER A 218 8.51 -6.54 -12.78
N PRO A 219 8.59 -7.36 -11.72
CA PRO A 219 8.46 -8.81 -11.86
C PRO A 219 7.08 -9.20 -12.42
N PHE A 220 6.06 -8.34 -12.26
CA PHE A 220 4.72 -8.56 -12.81
C PHE A 220 4.59 -8.27 -14.31
N GLU A 221 5.63 -7.77 -14.99
CA GLU A 221 5.54 -7.46 -16.44
C GLU A 221 5.41 -8.73 -17.31
N SER A 222 5.81 -9.89 -16.80
CA SER A 222 5.60 -11.19 -17.46
C SER A 222 4.24 -11.83 -17.15
N VAL A 223 3.45 -11.26 -16.24
CA VAL A 223 2.14 -11.79 -15.86
C VAL A 223 1.10 -11.43 -16.92
N ALA A 224 0.24 -12.40 -17.24
CA ALA A 224 -0.78 -12.23 -18.27
C ALA A 224 -1.72 -11.04 -17.96
N PRO A 225 -2.11 -10.25 -18.98
CA PRO A 225 -3.01 -9.11 -18.78
C PRO A 225 -4.32 -9.46 -18.09
N ALA A 226 -4.87 -10.67 -18.28
CA ALA A 226 -6.15 -11.10 -17.69
C ALA A 226 -6.24 -10.99 -16.14
N TYR A 227 -5.11 -10.85 -15.44
CA TYR A 227 -5.06 -10.61 -13.99
C TYR A 227 -5.35 -9.16 -13.58
N PHE A 228 -5.17 -8.20 -14.48
CA PHE A 228 -5.32 -6.76 -14.17
C PHE A 228 -6.06 -5.95 -15.23
N ALA A 229 -6.19 -6.48 -16.45
CA ALA A 229 -6.93 -5.88 -17.53
C ALA A 229 -8.43 -5.94 -17.26
N ASN A 230 -9.11 -4.90 -17.69
CA ASN A 230 -10.57 -4.88 -17.73
C ASN A 230 -11.03 -5.61 -19.00
N ASP A 231 -10.95 -6.94 -19.00
CA ASP A 231 -11.49 -7.75 -20.09
C ASP A 231 -13.02 -7.76 -19.97
N ARG A 232 -13.67 -7.27 -21.04
CA ARG A 232 -15.12 -6.98 -21.21
C ARG A 232 -16.10 -8.14 -20.96
N ILE A 233 -15.67 -9.23 -20.34
CA ILE A 233 -16.46 -10.45 -20.16
C ILE A 233 -16.75 -10.61 -18.66
N GLY A 234 -17.88 -10.03 -18.23
CA GLY A 234 -18.57 -10.41 -16.98
C GLY A 234 -18.31 -9.55 -15.74
N TYR A 235 -17.46 -8.54 -15.80
CA TYR A 235 -17.37 -7.48 -14.78
C TYR A 235 -18.04 -6.21 -15.31
N SER A 236 -18.76 -5.48 -14.46
CA SER A 236 -19.40 -4.23 -14.85
C SER A 236 -18.35 -3.28 -15.44
N ASP A 237 -18.59 -2.81 -16.67
CA ASP A 237 -17.91 -1.71 -17.37
C ASP A 237 -18.00 -0.39 -16.57
N SER A 238 -17.43 -0.38 -15.36
CA SER A 238 -17.41 0.78 -14.49
C SER A 238 -16.15 1.57 -14.75
N ASP A 239 -16.28 2.90 -14.81
CA ASP A 239 -15.16 3.84 -14.96
C ASP A 239 -14.04 3.54 -13.94
N ARG A 240 -14.41 3.12 -12.73
CA ARG A 240 -13.51 2.62 -11.69
C ARG A 240 -12.64 1.44 -12.14
N ALA A 241 -13.24 0.39 -12.68
CA ALA A 241 -12.50 -0.80 -13.11
C ALA A 241 -11.52 -0.46 -14.26
N GLN A 242 -11.96 0.39 -15.18
CA GLN A 242 -11.12 0.88 -16.27
C GLN A 242 -9.91 1.68 -15.75
N LEU A 243 -10.13 2.65 -14.86
CA LEU A 243 -9.04 3.47 -14.30
C LEU A 243 -8.09 2.64 -13.44
N LYS A 244 -8.61 1.67 -12.68
CA LYS A 244 -7.80 0.75 -11.90
C LYS A 244 -6.92 -0.11 -12.82
N ALA A 245 -7.46 -0.65 -13.91
CA ALA A 245 -6.70 -1.43 -14.89
C ALA A 245 -5.57 -0.60 -15.53
N LEU A 246 -5.87 0.64 -15.95
CA LEU A 246 -4.87 1.57 -16.49
C LEU A 246 -3.79 1.90 -15.46
N GLY A 247 -4.18 2.21 -14.21
CA GLY A 247 -3.25 2.49 -13.11
C GLY A 247 -2.34 1.30 -12.80
N SER A 248 -2.89 0.08 -12.79
CA SER A 248 -2.13 -1.15 -12.59
C SER A 248 -1.16 -1.43 -13.75
N GLU A 249 -1.58 -1.27 -15.00
CA GLU A 249 -0.68 -1.44 -16.15
C GLU A 249 0.48 -0.42 -16.11
N LEU A 250 0.19 0.83 -15.76
CA LEU A 250 1.23 1.84 -15.57
C LEU A 250 2.21 1.43 -14.46
N PHE A 251 1.73 0.98 -13.31
CA PHE A 251 2.59 0.49 -12.22
C PHE A 251 3.52 -0.64 -12.65
N ILE A 252 3.02 -1.59 -13.45
CA ILE A 252 3.82 -2.71 -13.92
C ILE A 252 4.93 -2.25 -14.87
N ARG A 253 4.62 -1.31 -15.77
CA ARG A 253 5.50 -0.99 -16.90
C ARG A 253 6.40 0.23 -16.69
N LEU A 254 6.03 1.15 -15.78
CA LEU A 254 6.83 2.32 -15.43
C LEU A 254 8.25 1.99 -14.93
N PRO A 255 8.48 0.97 -14.07
CA PRO A 255 9.83 0.66 -13.58
C PRO A 255 10.86 0.41 -14.68
N ARG A 256 10.46 -0.23 -15.79
CA ARG A 256 11.33 -0.41 -16.96
C ARG A 256 11.75 0.93 -17.57
N LEU A 257 10.82 1.88 -17.69
CA LEU A 257 11.12 3.22 -18.20
C LEU A 257 12.08 3.96 -17.26
N VAL A 258 11.87 3.88 -15.94
CA VAL A 258 12.80 4.41 -14.93
C VAL A 258 14.20 3.84 -15.13
N GLY A 259 14.32 2.52 -15.33
CA GLY A 259 15.58 1.84 -15.61
C GLY A 259 16.27 2.36 -16.88
N PHE A 260 15.51 2.54 -17.97
CA PHE A 260 16.06 3.13 -19.21
C PHE A 260 16.56 4.55 -19.01
N VAL A 261 15.78 5.42 -18.35
CA VAL A 261 16.18 6.79 -18.05
C VAL A 261 17.45 6.81 -17.20
N ARG A 262 17.55 5.93 -16.21
CA ARG A 262 18.74 5.80 -15.37
C ARG A 262 19.99 5.42 -16.14
N LEU A 263 19.87 4.44 -17.04
CA LEU A 263 20.98 4.04 -17.91
C LEU A 263 21.40 5.19 -18.84
N LEU A 264 20.44 5.92 -19.42
CA LEU A 264 20.72 7.10 -20.25
C LEU A 264 21.41 8.22 -19.46
N ARG A 265 21.03 8.46 -18.20
CA ARG A 265 21.67 9.47 -17.33
C ARG A 265 23.09 9.10 -16.94
N LEU A 266 23.39 7.80 -16.83
CA LEU A 266 24.71 7.28 -16.49
C LEU A 266 25.69 7.26 -17.67
N GLN A 267 25.18 7.14 -18.89
CA GLN A 267 25.99 6.94 -20.09
C GLN A 267 25.99 8.23 -20.93
N SER A 268 27.12 8.94 -20.89
CA SER A 268 27.30 10.24 -21.55
C SER A 268 27.51 10.17 -23.08
N SER A 269 27.40 9.01 -23.73
CA SER A 269 27.56 8.89 -25.18
C SER A 269 26.74 7.78 -25.85
N SER A 270 26.10 8.17 -26.96
CA SER A 270 25.76 7.39 -28.16
C SER A 270 25.03 6.04 -28.00
N HIS A 271 23.88 6.01 -27.30
CA HIS A 271 22.97 4.86 -27.37
C HIS A 271 21.62 5.24 -27.98
N ASN A 272 21.63 5.60 -29.27
CA ASN A 272 20.42 5.89 -30.04
C ASN A 272 19.36 4.79 -29.86
N ARG A 273 19.77 3.51 -29.77
CA ARG A 273 18.85 2.40 -29.54
C ARG A 273 18.16 2.45 -28.18
N LEU A 274 18.89 2.71 -27.09
CA LEU A 274 18.32 2.79 -25.74
C LEU A 274 17.35 3.98 -25.65
N LEU A 275 17.71 5.13 -26.22
CA LEU A 275 16.83 6.29 -26.30
C LEU A 275 15.56 5.97 -27.11
N LEU A 276 15.69 5.32 -28.27
CA LEU A 276 14.55 4.90 -29.08
C LEU A 276 13.64 3.90 -28.35
N ASP A 277 14.22 2.95 -27.61
CA ASP A 277 13.48 1.98 -26.81
C ASP A 277 12.74 2.68 -25.65
N ALA A 278 13.38 3.65 -24.98
CA ALA A 278 12.77 4.48 -23.95
C ALA A 278 11.62 5.33 -24.49
N LEU A 279 11.82 6.01 -25.63
CA LEU A 279 10.79 6.83 -26.28
C LEU A 279 9.62 5.97 -26.79
N ARG A 280 9.89 4.78 -27.31
CA ARG A 280 8.84 3.83 -27.74
C ARG A 280 8.00 3.39 -26.55
N LEU A 281 8.65 3.05 -25.43
CA LEU A 281 7.96 2.68 -24.20
C LEU A 281 7.15 3.86 -23.65
N LEU A 282 7.75 5.05 -23.52
CA LEU A 282 7.08 6.28 -23.10
C LEU A 282 5.82 6.53 -23.92
N LYS A 283 5.92 6.49 -25.26
CA LYS A 283 4.76 6.68 -26.16
C LYS A 283 3.68 5.62 -25.97
N SER A 284 4.05 4.37 -25.69
CA SER A 284 3.09 3.32 -25.35
C SER A 284 2.37 3.61 -24.03
N LEU A 285 3.09 4.09 -23.01
CA LEU A 285 2.51 4.38 -21.70
C LEU A 285 1.66 5.65 -21.69
N LEU A 286 2.03 6.67 -22.46
CA LEU A 286 1.23 7.91 -22.59
C LEU A 286 -0.15 7.65 -23.19
N ARG A 287 -0.32 6.57 -23.95
CA ARG A 287 -1.61 6.12 -24.50
C ARG A 287 -2.52 5.46 -23.46
N LEU A 288 -1.98 5.04 -22.30
CA LEU A 288 -2.75 4.46 -21.20
C LEU A 288 -3.44 5.58 -20.40
N GLN A 289 -4.54 6.08 -20.94
CA GLN A 289 -5.35 7.13 -20.32
C GLN A 289 -6.80 6.99 -20.74
N ASP A 290 -7.72 7.38 -19.86
CA ASP A 290 -9.14 7.51 -20.15
C ASP A 290 -9.69 8.71 -19.38
N SER A 291 -9.53 9.90 -19.97
CA SER A 291 -9.96 11.16 -19.37
C SER A 291 -11.48 11.24 -19.21
N GLU A 292 -12.25 10.49 -20.00
CA GLU A 292 -13.70 10.47 -19.87
C GLU A 292 -14.13 9.62 -18.67
N ALA A 293 -13.56 8.43 -18.50
CA ALA A 293 -13.79 7.61 -17.31
C ALA A 293 -13.37 8.35 -16.05
N GLU A 294 -12.20 9.00 -16.08
CA GLU A 294 -11.73 9.87 -15.00
C GLU A 294 -12.76 10.97 -14.69
N GLY A 295 -13.21 11.69 -15.71
CA GLY A 295 -14.18 12.78 -15.56
C GLY A 295 -15.54 12.33 -15.04
N ARG A 296 -16.03 11.14 -15.46
CA ARG A 296 -17.29 10.57 -14.98
C ARG A 296 -17.18 10.11 -13.53
N LEU A 297 -16.10 9.43 -13.14
CA LEU A 297 -15.89 9.01 -11.76
C LEU A 297 -15.69 10.20 -10.80
N LEU A 298 -15.02 11.26 -11.25
CA LEU A 298 -14.88 12.50 -10.49
C LEU A 298 -16.22 13.17 -10.20
N ARG A 299 -17.22 13.08 -11.09
CA ARG A 299 -18.55 13.66 -10.86
C ARG A 299 -19.32 13.00 -9.71
N SER A 300 -18.98 11.77 -9.34
CA SER A 300 -19.59 11.08 -8.20
C SER A 300 -18.84 11.29 -6.88
N ILE A 301 -17.75 12.07 -6.89
CA ILE A 301 -16.93 12.35 -5.70
C ILE A 301 -17.30 13.73 -5.17
N ASN A 302 -17.55 13.79 -3.86
CA ASN A 302 -17.88 15.05 -3.19
C ASN A 302 -16.61 15.81 -2.83
N ILE A 303 -16.64 17.13 -2.98
CA ILE A 303 -15.59 18.03 -2.52
C ILE A 303 -16.09 18.71 -1.23
N HIS A 304 -15.31 18.61 -0.16
CA HIS A 304 -15.63 19.27 1.10
C HIS A 304 -14.52 20.26 1.47
N PRO A 305 -14.84 21.32 2.23
CA PRO A 305 -13.82 22.09 2.94
C PRO A 305 -13.03 21.13 3.82
N SER A 306 -11.70 21.24 3.80
CA SER A 306 -10.87 20.37 4.62
C SER A 306 -11.20 20.54 6.10
N SER A 307 -11.28 19.42 6.84
CA SER A 307 -11.57 19.44 8.27
C SER A 307 -10.43 20.00 9.11
N ASP A 308 -9.28 20.27 8.49
CA ASP A 308 -8.08 20.76 9.16
C ASP A 308 -8.26 22.22 9.60
N THR A 309 -8.66 22.39 10.86
CA THR A 309 -8.84 23.69 11.51
C THR A 309 -7.55 24.48 11.66
N GLU A 310 -6.37 23.86 11.50
CA GLU A 310 -5.06 24.53 11.64
C GLU A 310 -4.53 25.14 10.33
N ALA A 311 -5.33 25.16 9.25
CA ALA A 311 -4.98 25.79 7.99
C ALA A 311 -3.68 25.27 7.35
N THR A 312 -3.19 24.08 7.69
CA THR A 312 -1.91 23.56 7.18
C THR A 312 -2.02 23.03 5.74
N SER A 313 -3.22 22.65 5.30
CA SER A 313 -3.49 22.21 3.94
C SER A 313 -3.66 23.40 2.97
N PRO A 314 -2.81 23.53 1.93
CA PRO A 314 -2.82 24.69 1.03
C PRO A 314 -4.11 24.80 0.20
N LEU A 315 -4.70 23.66 -0.17
CA LEU A 315 -5.90 23.62 -1.02
C LEU A 315 -7.20 23.90 -0.26
N ARG A 316 -7.21 23.75 1.08
CA ARG A 316 -8.41 23.86 1.95
C ARG A 316 -9.63 23.05 1.50
N GLN A 317 -9.42 22.10 0.58
CA GLN A 317 -10.44 21.21 0.04
C GLN A 317 -9.95 19.76 0.17
N SER A 318 -10.89 18.85 0.38
CA SER A 318 -10.64 17.41 0.45
C SER A 318 -11.65 16.65 -0.42
N LEU A 319 -11.19 15.57 -1.04
CA LEU A 319 -12.03 14.65 -1.80
C LEU A 319 -12.63 13.61 -0.85
N HIS A 320 -13.95 13.45 -0.91
CA HIS A 320 -14.70 12.43 -0.19
C HIS A 320 -15.19 11.35 -1.15
N PHE A 321 -14.60 10.17 -1.02
CA PHE A 321 -14.90 9.01 -1.85
C PHE A 321 -16.03 8.18 -1.24
N ALA A 322 -16.93 7.68 -2.10
CA ALA A 322 -18.02 6.79 -1.70
C ALA A 322 -17.49 5.41 -1.24
N SER A 323 -16.36 4.97 -1.80
CA SER A 323 -15.73 3.69 -1.47
C SER A 323 -14.20 3.79 -1.52
N VAL A 324 -13.54 2.85 -0.83
CA VAL A 324 -12.07 2.69 -0.90
C VAL A 324 -11.64 2.33 -2.33
N ASP A 325 -12.46 1.57 -3.06
CA ASP A 325 -12.15 1.16 -4.42
C ASP A 325 -12.12 2.35 -5.39
N ASP A 326 -13.00 3.35 -5.21
CA ASP A 326 -12.96 4.58 -6.02
C ASP A 326 -11.68 5.39 -5.75
N PHE A 327 -11.32 5.50 -4.46
CA PHE A 327 -10.07 6.13 -4.04
C PHE A 327 -8.86 5.41 -4.65
N GLU A 328 -8.78 4.08 -4.52
CA GLU A 328 -7.65 3.32 -5.04
C GLU A 328 -7.54 3.43 -6.56
N ALA A 329 -8.65 3.33 -7.31
CA ALA A 329 -8.63 3.45 -8.76
C ALA A 329 -8.06 4.81 -9.22
N LEU A 330 -8.52 5.91 -8.62
CA LEU A 330 -8.05 7.25 -8.97
C LEU A 330 -6.65 7.53 -8.44
N ALA A 331 -6.33 7.14 -7.21
CA ALA A 331 -4.99 7.32 -6.64
C ALA A 331 -3.94 6.57 -7.45
N TYR A 332 -4.23 5.32 -7.84
CA TYR A 332 -3.35 4.52 -8.70
C TYR A 332 -3.17 5.20 -10.05
N TYR A 333 -4.25 5.63 -10.70
CA TYR A 333 -4.18 6.29 -11.98
C TYR A 333 -3.39 7.62 -11.91
N TRP A 334 -3.74 8.51 -10.99
CA TRP A 334 -3.16 9.85 -10.90
C TRP A 334 -1.67 9.85 -10.57
N GLN A 335 -1.25 9.10 -9.56
CA GLN A 335 0.16 9.11 -9.15
C GLN A 335 1.07 8.50 -10.23
N ASN A 336 0.60 7.45 -10.91
CA ASN A 336 1.38 6.82 -11.98
C ASN A 336 1.40 7.69 -13.23
N ARG A 337 0.27 8.33 -13.55
CA ARG A 337 0.23 9.31 -14.63
C ARG A 337 1.18 10.47 -14.35
N LEU A 338 1.22 10.96 -13.11
CA LEU A 338 2.13 12.02 -12.71
C LEU A 338 3.60 11.57 -12.83
N SER A 339 3.96 10.39 -12.33
CA SER A 339 5.29 9.80 -12.50
C SER A 339 5.70 9.67 -13.97
N LEU A 340 4.77 9.28 -14.84
CA LEU A 340 4.99 9.18 -16.28
C LEU A 340 5.32 10.53 -16.92
N LEU A 341 4.59 11.59 -16.56
CA LEU A 341 4.83 12.95 -17.07
C LEU A 341 6.17 13.51 -16.58
N ARG A 342 6.58 13.19 -15.34
CA ARG A 342 7.93 13.53 -14.86
C ARG A 342 9.02 12.82 -15.67
N LEU A 343 8.83 11.55 -16.00
CA LEU A 343 9.75 10.79 -16.86
C LEU A 343 9.81 11.32 -18.29
N GLU A 344 8.67 11.75 -18.85
CA GLU A 344 8.59 12.44 -20.15
C GLU A 344 9.47 13.69 -20.16
N GLN A 345 9.34 14.55 -19.14
CA GLN A 345 10.15 15.76 -19.00
C GLN A 345 11.64 15.44 -18.84
N CYS A 346 11.99 14.42 -18.06
CA CYS A 346 13.39 13.99 -17.89
C CYS A 346 13.98 13.50 -19.23
N LEU A 347 13.27 12.65 -19.97
CA LEU A 347 13.70 12.18 -21.29
C LEU A 347 13.84 13.30 -22.31
N HIS A 348 12.92 14.26 -22.31
CA HIS A 348 13.01 15.45 -23.17
C HIS A 348 14.28 16.25 -22.86
N THR A 349 14.58 16.48 -21.59
CA THR A 349 15.80 17.19 -21.15
C THR A 349 17.07 16.44 -21.57
N LEU A 350 17.11 15.11 -21.39
CA LEU A 350 18.23 14.29 -21.83
C LEU A 350 18.42 14.33 -23.35
N SER A 351 17.32 14.33 -24.10
CA SER A 351 17.35 14.41 -25.57
C SER A 351 17.87 15.75 -26.08
N LEU A 352 17.54 16.86 -25.41
CA LEU A 352 18.06 18.19 -25.75
C LEU A 352 19.53 18.36 -25.38
N SER A 353 19.99 17.72 -24.31
CA SER A 353 21.38 17.80 -23.85
C SER A 353 22.36 16.95 -24.68
N SER A 354 21.84 16.01 -25.47
CA SER A 354 22.62 15.20 -26.39
C SER A 354 22.73 15.96 -27.71
N ASP A 355 23.94 16.39 -28.11
CA ASP A 355 24.26 17.12 -29.36
C ASP A 355 23.99 16.31 -30.66
N LEU A 356 22.89 15.55 -30.72
CA LEU A 356 22.51 14.67 -31.84
C LEU A 356 21.88 15.42 -33.03
N GLN A 357 21.77 16.75 -32.97
CA GLN A 357 21.28 17.53 -34.12
C GLN A 357 22.35 17.79 -35.21
N ALA A 358 23.62 17.44 -34.99
CA ALA A 358 24.70 17.89 -35.87
C ALA A 358 25.13 16.94 -37.01
N GLU A 359 24.84 15.62 -36.99
CA GLU A 359 25.56 14.69 -37.88
C GLU A 359 24.78 13.87 -38.92
N TYR A 360 23.45 13.80 -38.92
CA TYR A 360 22.73 13.06 -39.99
C TYR A 360 21.36 13.65 -40.32
N PRO A 361 21.22 14.47 -41.39
CA PRO A 361 19.94 15.06 -41.76
C PRO A 361 18.97 14.08 -42.46
N ASP A 362 19.44 12.93 -42.96
CA ASP A 362 18.76 12.31 -44.12
C ASP A 362 18.21 10.87 -43.95
N GLU A 363 18.32 10.21 -42.80
CA GLU A 363 17.75 8.84 -42.63
C GLU A 363 16.75 8.65 -41.48
N LEU A 364 16.55 9.66 -40.62
CA LEU A 364 15.52 9.63 -39.57
C LEU A 364 14.47 10.71 -39.84
N GLY A 365 13.72 10.55 -40.93
CA GLY A 365 12.61 11.40 -41.38
C GLY A 365 11.38 11.43 -40.46
N VAL A 366 11.56 11.40 -39.14
CA VAL A 366 10.50 11.68 -38.19
C VAL A 366 11.07 12.65 -37.17
N SER A 367 10.56 13.88 -37.21
CA SER A 367 10.66 14.88 -36.16
C SER A 367 10.03 14.34 -34.86
N PHE A 368 10.71 13.41 -34.18
CA PHE A 368 10.21 12.77 -32.96
C PHE A 368 10.18 13.75 -31.78
N CYS A 369 11.08 14.74 -31.75
CA CYS A 369 11.16 15.72 -30.67
C CYS A 369 10.07 16.80 -30.71
N SER A 370 9.45 17.10 -31.85
CA SER A 370 8.43 18.18 -31.93
C SER A 370 7.09 17.86 -31.26
N SER A 371 6.89 16.61 -30.79
CA SER A 371 5.60 16.14 -30.25
C SER A 371 5.52 16.06 -28.72
N PHE A 372 6.61 16.34 -28.00
CA PHE A 372 6.70 16.19 -26.54
C PHE A 372 6.85 17.55 -25.85
N GLU A 373 5.82 18.39 -25.90
CA GLU A 373 5.77 19.56 -25.03
C GLU A 373 5.43 19.14 -23.59
N PRO A 374 6.14 19.67 -22.57
CA PRO A 374 5.85 19.39 -21.17
C PRO A 374 4.38 19.67 -20.84
N ARG A 375 3.65 18.66 -20.36
CA ARG A 375 2.23 18.76 -20.04
C ARG A 375 2.00 19.34 -18.64
N VAL A 376 2.57 20.52 -18.39
CA VAL A 376 2.62 21.13 -17.06
C VAL A 376 1.22 21.32 -16.46
N ASN A 377 0.24 21.72 -17.27
CA ASN A 377 -1.16 21.86 -16.84
C ASN A 377 -1.77 20.53 -16.35
N GLU A 378 -1.44 19.42 -16.99
CA GLU A 378 -1.89 18.10 -16.57
C GLU A 378 -1.21 17.71 -15.25
N MET A 379 0.10 17.95 -15.11
CA MET A 379 0.83 17.70 -13.87
C MET A 379 0.24 18.47 -12.69
N PHE A 380 -0.10 19.75 -12.86
CA PHE A 380 -0.72 20.57 -11.82
C PHE A 380 -2.06 20.00 -11.35
N ARG A 381 -2.95 19.70 -12.29
CA ARG A 381 -4.26 19.11 -12.01
C ARG A 381 -4.11 17.79 -11.22
N LEU A 382 -3.13 16.96 -11.60
CA LEU A 382 -2.85 15.70 -10.91
C LEU A 382 -2.28 15.93 -9.50
N VAL A 383 -1.39 16.91 -9.32
CA VAL A 383 -0.88 17.31 -7.99
C VAL A 383 -2.03 17.75 -7.09
N GLU A 384 -2.93 18.61 -7.58
CA GLU A 384 -4.10 19.05 -6.81
C GLU A 384 -4.98 17.86 -6.41
N ASN A 385 -5.33 17.00 -7.36
CA ASN A 385 -6.13 15.80 -7.11
C ASN A 385 -5.51 14.89 -6.04
N VAL A 386 -4.21 14.58 -6.17
CA VAL A 386 -3.47 13.74 -5.21
C VAL A 386 -3.43 14.41 -3.82
N MET A 387 -3.21 15.72 -3.77
CA MET A 387 -3.14 16.45 -2.51
C MET A 387 -4.49 16.53 -1.79
N MET A 388 -5.60 16.64 -2.52
CA MET A 388 -6.95 16.63 -1.95
C MET A 388 -7.37 15.25 -1.40
N CYS A 389 -6.67 14.17 -1.75
CA CYS A 389 -6.92 12.84 -1.19
C CYS A 389 -6.43 12.64 0.25
N ALA A 390 -5.61 13.56 0.77
CA ALA A 390 -4.82 13.32 1.98
C ALA A 390 -5.64 13.03 3.23
N GLU A 391 -6.75 13.74 3.40
CA GLU A 391 -7.66 13.58 4.52
C GLU A 391 -8.31 12.20 4.48
N TYR A 392 -8.85 11.82 3.31
CA TYR A 392 -9.43 10.48 3.11
C TYR A 392 -8.40 9.38 3.35
N ALA A 393 -7.19 9.50 2.81
CA ALA A 393 -6.10 8.56 3.06
C ALA A 393 -5.76 8.47 4.57
N GLY A 394 -5.99 9.53 5.36
CA GLY A 394 -5.84 9.55 6.82
C GLY A 394 -6.80 8.63 7.56
N THR A 395 -7.96 8.39 6.97
CA THR A 395 -8.99 7.53 7.57
C THR A 395 -8.76 6.04 7.28
N LEU A 396 -7.91 5.72 6.29
CA LEU A 396 -7.70 4.36 5.85
C LEU A 396 -6.80 3.59 6.83
N PRO A 397 -7.20 2.38 7.26
CA PRO A 397 -6.49 1.68 8.32
C PRO A 397 -5.28 0.85 7.85
N LEU A 398 -5.13 0.62 6.55
CA LEU A 398 -4.16 -0.34 6.03
C LEU A 398 -2.82 0.32 5.75
N ARG A 399 -1.75 -0.34 6.19
CA ARG A 399 -0.38 0.10 5.88
C ARG A 399 -0.08 0.17 4.38
N LYS A 400 -0.78 -0.62 3.55
CA LYS A 400 -0.64 -0.52 2.08
C LYS A 400 -1.03 0.88 1.59
N HIS A 401 -2.10 1.46 2.16
CA HIS A 401 -2.58 2.79 1.81
C HIS A 401 -1.63 3.88 2.30
N ASP A 402 -1.02 3.69 3.48
CA ASP A 402 0.01 4.60 3.97
C ASP A 402 1.22 4.64 3.04
N ARG A 403 1.72 3.47 2.59
CA ARG A 403 2.85 3.39 1.66
C ARG A 403 2.50 3.96 0.28
N LEU A 404 1.32 3.62 -0.25
CA LEU A 404 0.79 4.17 -1.50
C LEU A 404 0.78 5.71 -1.45
N PHE A 405 0.23 6.27 -0.37
CA PHE A 405 0.12 7.70 -0.22
C PHE A 405 1.48 8.37 0.01
N ALA A 406 2.39 7.74 0.76
CA ALA A 406 3.76 8.22 0.92
C ALA A 406 4.51 8.29 -0.44
N TYR A 407 4.36 7.26 -1.27
CA TYR A 407 4.88 7.27 -2.64
C TYR A 407 4.31 8.44 -3.45
N ALA A 408 2.98 8.64 -3.43
CA ALA A 408 2.34 9.77 -4.11
C ALA A 408 2.91 11.13 -3.66
N MET A 409 3.17 11.32 -2.36
CA MET A 409 3.79 12.55 -1.85
C MET A 409 5.23 12.75 -2.34
N VAL A 410 6.02 11.68 -2.47
CA VAL A 410 7.36 11.75 -3.08
C VAL A 410 7.28 12.13 -4.56
N VAL A 411 6.29 11.61 -5.29
CA VAL A 411 6.06 11.99 -6.69
C VAL A 411 5.68 13.48 -6.80
N VAL A 412 4.76 13.96 -5.96
CA VAL A 412 4.39 15.38 -5.88
C VAL A 412 5.58 16.27 -5.50
N TRP A 413 6.40 15.83 -4.53
CA TRP A 413 7.64 16.51 -4.18
C TRP A 413 8.53 16.69 -5.40
N GLY A 414 8.73 15.63 -6.17
CA GLY A 414 9.53 15.69 -7.38
C GLY A 414 9.02 16.67 -8.43
N VAL A 415 7.69 16.86 -8.56
CA VAL A 415 7.14 17.91 -9.44
C VAL A 415 7.60 19.30 -9.02
N THR A 416 7.73 19.56 -7.71
CA THR A 416 8.24 20.86 -7.21
C THR A 416 9.70 21.11 -7.61
N MET A 417 10.47 20.04 -7.82
CA MET A 417 11.85 20.10 -8.31
C MET A 417 11.92 20.25 -9.83
N ASP A 418 11.07 19.52 -10.55
CA ASP A 418 11.06 19.49 -12.02
C ASP A 418 10.53 20.80 -12.62
N VAL A 419 9.62 21.48 -11.92
CA VAL A 419 9.04 22.75 -12.36
C VAL A 419 9.07 23.79 -11.22
N PRO A 420 10.22 24.45 -10.98
CA PRO A 420 10.36 25.43 -9.91
C PRO A 420 9.42 26.64 -10.10
N GLY A 421 8.77 27.08 -9.03
CA GLY A 421 7.85 28.23 -9.04
C GLY A 421 6.47 27.97 -9.66
N ALA A 422 6.31 26.81 -10.30
CA ALA A 422 5.09 26.42 -10.99
C ALA A 422 3.93 26.19 -10.00
N LEU A 423 4.24 25.65 -8.81
CA LEU A 423 3.28 25.42 -7.71
C LEU A 423 3.19 26.61 -6.74
N SER A 424 3.68 27.79 -7.12
CA SER A 424 3.63 29.01 -6.29
C SER A 424 2.20 29.42 -5.90
N HIS A 425 1.22 29.15 -6.77
CA HIS A 425 -0.20 29.38 -6.51
C HIS A 425 -0.75 28.53 -5.34
N ILE A 426 -0.15 27.35 -5.09
CA ILE A 426 -0.45 26.49 -3.93
C ILE A 426 0.30 26.99 -2.68
N GLN A 427 1.42 27.69 -2.84
CA GLN A 427 2.26 28.20 -1.74
C GLN A 427 1.84 29.58 -1.20
N ASN A 428 1.20 30.43 -2.02
CA ASN A 428 1.00 31.86 -1.75
C ASN A 428 -0.26 32.23 -0.92
N ARG A 429 -0.77 31.35 -0.07
CA ARG A 429 -1.82 31.74 0.91
C ARG A 429 -1.16 32.15 2.23
N GLU A 430 -1.45 33.36 2.72
CA GLU A 430 -0.93 33.82 4.01
C GLU A 430 -1.31 32.83 5.14
N GLY A 431 -0.30 32.37 5.89
CA GLY A 431 -0.47 31.51 7.06
C GLY A 431 -0.39 29.99 6.83
N THR A 432 -0.23 29.50 5.59
CA THR A 432 -0.04 28.06 5.32
C THR A 432 1.44 27.65 5.44
N SER A 433 1.69 26.47 6.05
CA SER A 433 3.02 25.84 6.04
C SER A 433 3.52 25.67 4.60
N PRO A 434 4.84 25.82 4.33
CA PRO A 434 5.39 25.57 3.00
C PRO A 434 5.01 24.17 2.51
N LEU A 435 4.66 24.05 1.22
CA LEU A 435 4.25 22.77 0.61
C LEU A 435 5.28 21.66 0.88
N SER A 436 6.57 21.98 0.85
CA SER A 436 7.65 21.05 1.19
C SER A 436 7.53 20.50 2.62
N VAL A 437 7.30 21.37 3.61
CA VAL A 437 7.12 20.95 5.01
C VAL A 437 5.92 20.01 5.15
N LEU A 438 4.81 20.32 4.49
CA LEU A 438 3.62 19.47 4.51
C LEU A 438 3.86 18.10 3.87
N LEU A 439 4.50 18.05 2.71
CA LEU A 439 4.82 16.80 2.01
C LEU A 439 5.75 15.93 2.88
N LEU A 440 6.80 16.52 3.45
CA LEU A 440 7.73 15.83 4.33
C LEU A 440 7.04 15.26 5.57
N GLN A 441 6.23 16.08 6.25
CA GLN A 441 5.46 15.66 7.42
C GLN A 441 4.53 14.49 7.08
N ARG A 442 3.87 14.54 5.91
CA ARG A 442 2.98 13.45 5.46
C ARG A 442 3.76 12.18 5.20
N VAL A 443 4.89 12.22 4.49
CA VAL A 443 5.72 11.03 4.26
C VAL A 443 6.18 10.43 5.59
N ASN A 444 6.69 11.25 6.52
CA ASN A 444 7.16 10.78 7.83
C ASN A 444 6.04 10.16 8.67
N THR A 445 4.85 10.78 8.69
CA THR A 445 3.69 10.24 9.40
C THR A 445 3.26 8.88 8.83
N ARG A 446 3.31 8.71 7.52
CA ARG A 446 2.82 7.51 6.83
C ARG A 446 3.80 6.35 6.87
N LEU A 447 5.09 6.60 6.64
CA LEU A 447 6.10 5.56 6.68
C LEU A 447 6.54 5.21 8.10
N ALA A 448 6.33 6.13 9.07
CA ALA A 448 6.75 5.98 10.45
C ALA A 448 8.21 5.51 10.58
N ALA A 449 9.08 6.04 9.71
CA ALA A 449 10.50 5.70 9.66
C ALA A 449 11.16 6.04 11.01
N LYS A 450 12.06 5.16 11.49
CA LYS A 450 12.81 5.45 12.72
C LYS A 450 14.09 6.20 12.41
N ALA A 451 14.18 7.37 13.06
CA ALA A 451 14.56 8.66 12.51
C ALA A 451 13.63 9.11 11.37
N ASP A 452 13.08 10.32 11.48
CA ASP A 452 12.29 10.94 10.42
C ASP A 452 13.16 11.21 9.19
N LEU A 453 12.59 11.12 7.99
CA LEU A 453 13.22 11.50 6.73
C LEU A 453 13.46 13.02 6.69
N THR A 454 14.52 13.43 6.01
CA THR A 454 14.88 14.84 5.77
C THR A 454 14.45 15.31 4.38
N VAL A 455 14.67 16.59 4.09
CA VAL A 455 14.47 17.18 2.75
C VAL A 455 15.34 16.47 1.71
N GLU A 456 16.60 16.23 2.05
CA GLU A 456 17.58 15.57 1.17
C GLU A 456 17.19 14.11 0.89
N ASP A 457 16.57 13.43 1.87
CA ASP A 457 16.02 12.09 1.68
C ASP A 457 14.88 12.10 0.65
N LEU A 458 14.01 13.10 0.67
CA LEU A 458 12.92 13.25 -0.30
C LEU A 458 13.43 13.66 -1.69
N ASP A 459 14.45 14.52 -1.77
CA ASP A 459 15.11 14.86 -3.03
C ASP A 459 15.72 13.62 -3.69
N ALA A 460 16.45 12.81 -2.90
CA ALA A 460 17.01 11.56 -3.38
C ALA A 460 15.91 10.57 -3.82
N ALA A 461 14.84 10.43 -3.03
CA ALA A 461 13.72 9.56 -3.37
C ALA A 461 13.00 10.02 -4.65
N ALA A 462 12.74 11.31 -4.79
CA ALA A 462 12.08 11.87 -5.97
C ALA A 462 12.92 11.73 -7.25
N ASP A 463 14.25 11.84 -7.13
CA ASP A 463 15.20 11.61 -8.22
C ASP A 463 15.21 10.12 -8.64
N ILE A 464 15.22 9.18 -7.69
CA ILE A 464 15.18 7.73 -7.97
C ILE A 464 14.05 7.37 -8.93
N PHE A 465 12.84 7.90 -8.69
CA PHE A 465 11.64 7.61 -9.48
C PHE A 465 11.64 8.25 -10.88
N VAL A 466 12.61 9.11 -11.20
CA VAL A 466 12.86 9.65 -12.54
C VAL A 466 14.22 9.20 -13.09
N GLY A 467 14.70 8.04 -12.65
CA GLY A 467 15.94 7.43 -13.15
C GLY A 467 17.21 7.90 -12.45
N GLY A 468 17.10 8.52 -11.28
CA GLY A 468 18.23 8.87 -10.42
C GLY A 468 18.95 7.65 -9.85
N GLN A 469 20.09 7.85 -9.18
CA GLN A 469 20.84 6.77 -8.55
C GLN A 469 20.07 6.14 -7.38
N PRO A 470 20.10 4.80 -7.21
CA PRO A 470 19.45 4.12 -6.09
C PRO A 470 20.24 4.31 -4.80
N LYS A 471 20.11 5.47 -4.16
CA LYS A 471 20.82 5.80 -2.91
C LYS A 471 19.92 6.50 -1.90
N GLY A 472 20.35 6.49 -0.65
CA GLY A 472 19.69 7.21 0.45
C GLY A 472 18.67 6.36 1.20
N ARG A 473 18.03 6.97 2.19
CA ARG A 473 17.25 6.26 3.21
C ARG A 473 16.00 5.57 2.69
N PHE A 474 15.45 6.06 1.57
CA PHE A 474 14.33 5.39 0.92
C PHE A 474 14.70 3.99 0.41
N VAL A 475 15.93 3.80 -0.06
CA VAL A 475 16.43 2.47 -0.47
C VAL A 475 16.56 1.55 0.74
N GLU A 476 17.11 2.06 1.85
CA GLU A 476 17.27 1.33 3.11
C GLU A 476 15.94 0.88 3.70
N ILE A 477 14.90 1.73 3.64
CA ILE A 477 13.54 1.42 4.12
C ILE A 477 12.97 0.20 3.40
N TYR A 478 13.20 0.08 2.09
CA TYR A 478 12.75 -1.07 1.30
C TYR A 478 13.73 -2.26 1.35
N GLY A 479 14.83 -2.16 2.10
CA GLY A 479 15.80 -3.23 2.30
C GLY A 479 16.58 -3.58 1.02
N LEU A 480 16.89 -2.58 0.20
CA LEU A 480 17.51 -2.73 -1.12
C LEU A 480 18.96 -2.25 -1.17
#